data_AF-A0A0K0D228-F1
#
_entry.id   AF-A0A0K0D228-F1
#
_cell.length_a   1.000
_cell.length_b   1.000
_cell.length_c   1.000
_cell.angle_alpha   90.00
_cell.angle_beta   90.00
_cell.angle_gamma   90.00
#
_symmetry.space_group_name_H-M   'P 1'
#
loop_
_entity.id
_entity.type
_entity.pdbx_description
1 polymer ?
#
loop_
_entity_poly.entity_id
_entity_poly.type
_entity_poly.pdbx_seq_one_letter_code
_entity_poly.pdbx_strand_id
1 'polypeptide(L)'
;LCNFHVSFDYDIFPTRFLGDIKKAFDKKRDLANLLLDDFFAKATEDAQISWRVVVTSAIRLGIPVPAMSSALAFYDGYSKKVLPANLIQAQRDFFGAHTYELLDSPGVWMHTNWTGKGGRVTSNAYNA
;
A
#
# COMPACT_ATOMS: atom_id res chain seq x y z
N LEU A 1 -10.01 -8.11 22.82
CA LEU A 1 -10.89 -8.36 21.66
C LEU A 1 -11.86 -7.19 21.56
N CYS A 2 -11.44 -6.09 20.94
CA CYS A 2 -12.31 -4.92 20.76
C CYS A 2 -13.21 -5.15 19.54
N ASN A 3 -14.51 -5.33 19.79
CA ASN A 3 -15.54 -5.30 18.76
C ASN A 3 -15.73 -3.86 18.30
N PHE A 4 -15.37 -3.56 17.05
CA PHE A 4 -15.82 -2.35 16.38
C PHE A 4 -17.32 -2.49 16.09
N HIS A 5 -18.15 -1.88 16.95
CA HIS A 5 -19.55 -1.60 16.64
C HIS A 5 -19.59 -0.21 16.02
N VAL A 6 -19.68 -0.15 14.69
CA VAL A 6 -19.84 1.13 13.99
C VAL A 6 -21.32 1.49 14.06
N SER A 7 -21.72 2.26 15.08
CA SER A 7 -23.03 2.91 15.13
C SER A 7 -22.96 4.21 14.32
N PHE A 8 -23.66 4.22 13.18
CA PHE A 8 -23.87 5.41 12.35
C PHE A 8 -25.12 6.15 12.84
N ASP A 9 -25.00 6.92 13.92
CA ASP A 9 -26.08 7.83 14.33
C ASP A 9 -25.52 9.26 14.42
N TYR A 10 -26.12 10.16 13.62
CA TYR A 10 -25.80 11.59 13.38
C TYR A 10 -24.61 11.91 12.46
N ASP A 11 -24.73 11.66 11.15
CA ASP A 11 -23.74 12.12 10.15
C ASP A 11 -24.20 13.38 9.39
N ILE A 12 -23.30 14.37 9.30
CA ILE A 12 -23.47 15.64 8.53
C ILE A 12 -23.41 15.40 7.00
N PHE A 13 -23.04 14.20 6.55
CA PHE A 13 -22.99 13.82 5.12
C PHE A 13 -23.56 12.40 4.86
N PRO A 14 -24.89 12.19 4.96
CA PRO A 14 -25.49 10.92 4.58
C PRO A 14 -25.42 10.77 3.06
N THR A 15 -24.36 10.12 2.58
CA THR A 15 -24.17 9.85 1.15
C THR A 15 -24.65 8.44 0.81
N ARG A 16 -25.14 8.27 -0.41
CA ARG A 16 -25.43 6.95 -0.98
C ARG A 16 -24.20 6.01 -0.91
N PHE A 17 -22.99 6.59 -0.98
CA PHE A 17 -21.71 5.91 -0.89
C PHE A 17 -21.49 5.20 0.47
N LEU A 18 -21.83 5.81 1.60
CA LEU A 18 -21.75 5.14 2.91
C LEU A 18 -22.67 3.92 2.99
N GLY A 19 -23.83 3.97 2.33
CA GLY A 19 -24.72 2.82 2.18
C GLY A 19 -24.07 1.67 1.42
N ASP A 20 -23.26 1.96 0.39
CA ASP A 20 -22.54 0.94 -0.37
C ASP A 20 -21.37 0.35 0.44
N ILE A 21 -20.70 1.15 1.27
CA ILE A 21 -19.70 0.65 2.24
C ILE A 21 -20.35 -0.33 3.22
N LYS A 22 -21.51 0.05 3.78
CA LYS A 22 -22.26 -0.84 4.69
C LYS A 22 -22.60 -2.16 4.01
N LYS A 23 -23.10 -2.14 2.77
CA LYS A 23 -23.42 -3.37 2.02
C LYS A 23 -22.20 -4.27 1.82
N ALA A 24 -21.03 -3.71 1.56
CA ALA A 24 -19.81 -4.50 1.41
C ALA A 24 -19.46 -5.26 2.71
N PHE A 25 -19.55 -4.59 3.87
CA PHE A 25 -19.32 -5.25 5.16
C PHE A 25 -20.45 -6.17 5.61
N ASP A 26 -21.71 -5.89 5.21
CA ASP A 26 -22.83 -6.81 5.41
C ASP A 26 -22.61 -8.12 4.63
N LYS A 27 -22.07 -8.04 3.40
CA LYS A 27 -21.70 -9.20 2.57
C LYS A 27 -20.52 -9.97 3.14
N LYS A 28 -19.46 -9.27 3.57
CA LYS A 28 -18.24 -9.87 4.12
C LYS A 28 -17.72 -9.06 5.31
N ARG A 29 -17.97 -9.56 6.52
CA ARG A 29 -17.61 -8.84 7.77
C ARG A 29 -16.11 -8.76 8.03
N ASP A 30 -15.34 -9.72 7.52
CA ASP A 30 -13.87 -9.83 7.66
C ASP A 30 -13.13 -9.25 6.44
N LEU A 31 -13.74 -8.30 5.72
CA LEU A 31 -13.14 -7.66 4.56
C LEU A 31 -11.89 -6.86 4.99
N ALA A 32 -10.72 -7.29 4.51
CA ALA A 32 -9.45 -6.65 4.85
C ALA A 32 -9.27 -5.25 4.21
N ASN A 33 -9.89 -5.02 3.05
CA ASN A 33 -9.85 -3.74 2.33
C ASN A 33 -11.09 -3.61 1.42
N LEU A 34 -11.68 -2.41 1.33
CA LEU A 34 -12.83 -2.13 0.47
C LEU A 34 -12.56 -2.37 -1.01
N LEU A 35 -11.33 -2.18 -1.49
CA LEU A 35 -10.95 -2.45 -2.88
C LEU A 35 -11.06 -3.94 -3.26
N LEU A 36 -11.26 -4.83 -2.30
CA LEU A 36 -11.48 -6.27 -2.54
C LEU A 36 -12.96 -6.63 -2.67
N ASP A 37 -13.88 -5.72 -2.39
CA ASP A 37 -15.28 -5.92 -2.68
C ASP A 37 -15.58 -5.64 -4.17
N ASP A 38 -16.41 -6.48 -4.78
CA ASP A 38 -16.69 -6.45 -6.23
C ASP A 38 -17.23 -5.10 -6.72
N PHE A 39 -18.06 -4.41 -5.92
CA PHE A 39 -18.62 -3.13 -6.32
C PHE A 39 -17.53 -2.05 -6.39
N PHE A 40 -16.70 -1.95 -5.35
CA PHE A 40 -15.62 -0.96 -5.30
C PHE A 40 -14.49 -1.28 -6.26
N ALA A 41 -14.14 -2.56 -6.42
CA ALA A 41 -13.17 -3.01 -7.42
C ALA A 41 -13.61 -2.61 -8.83
N LYS A 42 -14.88 -2.90 -9.18
CA LYS A 42 -15.43 -2.54 -10.50
C LYS A 42 -15.51 -1.02 -10.70
N ALA A 43 -16.01 -0.29 -9.71
CA ALA A 43 -16.09 1.17 -9.79
C ALA A 43 -14.72 1.82 -9.98
N THR A 44 -13.70 1.29 -9.31
CA THR A 44 -12.31 1.79 -9.45
C THR A 44 -11.72 1.42 -10.81
N GLU A 45 -11.94 0.19 -11.29
CA GLU A 45 -11.49 -0.25 -12.61
C GLU A 45 -12.12 0.60 -13.73
N ASP A 46 -13.40 0.89 -13.63
CA ASP A 46 -14.11 1.71 -14.62
C ASP A 46 -13.64 3.17 -14.60
N ALA A 47 -13.22 3.69 -13.44
CA ALA A 47 -12.79 5.07 -13.28
C ALA A 47 -11.29 5.31 -13.53
N GLN A 48 -10.43 4.29 -13.42
CA GLN A 48 -8.98 4.50 -13.33
C GLN A 48 -8.35 5.21 -14.55
N ILE A 49 -8.88 5.00 -15.75
CA ILE A 49 -8.36 5.66 -16.96
C ILE A 49 -8.68 7.16 -16.94
N SER A 50 -9.93 7.52 -16.69
CA SER A 50 -10.34 8.93 -16.58
C SER A 50 -9.64 9.62 -15.42
N TRP A 51 -9.46 8.93 -14.30
CA TRP A 51 -8.72 9.44 -13.16
C TRP A 51 -7.28 9.81 -13.52
N ARG A 52 -6.58 8.93 -14.26
CA ARG A 52 -5.23 9.21 -14.77
C ARG A 52 -5.21 10.42 -15.71
N VAL A 53 -6.17 10.52 -16.63
CA VAL A 53 -6.27 11.66 -17.56
C VAL A 53 -6.43 12.98 -16.81
N VAL A 54 -7.26 13.01 -15.77
CA VAL A 54 -7.45 14.21 -14.94
C VAL A 54 -6.17 14.57 -14.19
N VAL A 55 -5.53 13.60 -13.54
CA VAL A 55 -4.29 13.84 -12.78
C VAL A 55 -3.16 14.31 -13.70
N THR A 56 -2.94 13.68 -14.86
CA THR A 56 -1.88 14.10 -15.79
C THR A 56 -2.15 15.48 -16.38
N SER A 57 -3.41 15.78 -16.71
CA SER A 57 -3.80 17.09 -17.24
C SER A 57 -3.60 18.20 -16.20
N ALA A 58 -4.00 17.95 -14.94
CA ALA A 58 -3.78 18.89 -13.85
C ALA A 58 -2.28 19.19 -13.65
N ILE A 59 -1.44 18.15 -13.64
CA ILE A 59 0.03 18.30 -13.53
C ILE A 59 0.59 19.13 -14.69
N ARG A 60 0.18 18.84 -15.94
CA ARG A 60 0.64 19.59 -17.13
C ARG A 60 0.26 21.07 -17.07
N LEU A 61 -0.86 21.40 -16.44
CA LEU A 61 -1.36 22.76 -16.27
C LEU A 61 -0.82 23.44 -14.99
N GLY A 62 -0.01 22.75 -14.18
CA GLY A 62 0.48 23.28 -12.90
C GLY A 62 -0.60 23.38 -11.82
N ILE A 63 -1.70 22.64 -11.94
CA ILE A 63 -2.81 22.62 -10.97
C ILE A 63 -2.51 21.58 -9.88
N PRO A 64 -2.45 21.97 -8.59
CA PRO A 64 -2.17 21.04 -7.51
C PRO A 64 -3.37 20.11 -7.26
N VAL A 65 -3.14 18.80 -7.34
CA VAL A 65 -4.16 17.75 -7.08
C VAL A 65 -3.67 16.68 -6.07
N PRO A 66 -3.19 17.09 -4.88
CA PRO A 66 -2.45 16.19 -3.97
C PRO A 66 -3.28 14.98 -3.50
N ALA A 67 -4.58 15.16 -3.24
CA ALA A 67 -5.45 14.07 -2.82
C ALA A 67 -5.66 13.05 -3.96
N MET A 68 -5.93 13.52 -5.18
CA MET A 68 -6.15 12.65 -6.34
C MET A 68 -4.88 11.92 -6.76
N SER A 69 -3.73 12.59 -6.78
CA SER A 69 -2.46 11.97 -7.15
C SER A 69 -1.98 10.97 -6.09
N SER A 70 -2.13 11.29 -4.81
CA SER A 70 -1.80 10.38 -3.70
C SER A 70 -2.68 9.14 -3.71
N ALA A 71 -3.99 9.30 -3.86
CA ALA A 71 -4.90 8.15 -3.93
C ALA A 71 -4.62 7.27 -5.15
N LEU A 72 -4.23 7.85 -6.30
CA LEU A 72 -3.86 7.08 -7.50
C LEU A 72 -2.56 6.30 -7.26
N ALA A 73 -1.56 6.93 -6.63
CA ALA A 73 -0.31 6.27 -6.26
C ALA A 73 -0.54 5.13 -5.26
N PHE A 74 -1.43 5.30 -4.29
CA PHE A 74 -1.84 4.23 -3.38
C PHE A 74 -2.52 3.08 -4.13
N TYR A 75 -3.48 3.37 -5.01
CA TYR A 75 -4.17 2.35 -5.81
C TYR A 75 -3.17 1.54 -6.66
N ASP A 76 -2.24 2.23 -7.33
CA ASP A 76 -1.19 1.59 -8.12
C ASP A 76 -0.25 0.76 -7.24
N GLY A 77 0.12 1.27 -6.06
CA GLY A 77 0.94 0.54 -5.11
C GLY A 77 0.28 -0.74 -4.60
N TYR A 78 -1.01 -0.66 -4.24
CA TYR A 78 -1.77 -1.77 -3.69
C TYR A 78 -2.06 -2.87 -4.72
N SER A 79 -2.26 -2.48 -5.99
CA SER A 79 -2.61 -3.41 -7.08
C SER A 79 -1.42 -4.21 -7.63
N LYS A 80 -0.19 -3.93 -7.18
CA LYS A 80 1.02 -4.59 -7.68
C LYS A 80 1.55 -5.60 -6.67
N LYS A 81 1.82 -6.82 -7.15
CA LYS A 81 2.44 -7.88 -6.33
C LYS A 81 3.89 -7.56 -5.92
N VAL A 82 4.62 -6.82 -6.75
CA VAL A 82 6.03 -6.46 -6.51
C VAL A 82 6.18 -4.95 -6.63
N LEU A 83 6.74 -4.35 -5.60
CA LEU A 83 7.07 -2.93 -5.52
C LEU A 83 8.58 -2.75 -5.45
N PRO A 84 9.11 -1.57 -5.81
CA PRO A 84 10.55 -1.26 -5.74
C PRO A 84 11.11 -1.19 -4.31
N ALA A 85 10.39 -1.66 -3.30
CA ALA A 85 10.84 -1.74 -1.91
C ALA A 85 12.05 -2.67 -1.73
N ASN A 86 12.29 -3.59 -2.68
CA ASN A 86 13.51 -4.39 -2.74
C ASN A 86 14.78 -3.54 -2.85
N LEU A 87 14.74 -2.40 -3.56
CA LEU A 87 15.88 -1.49 -3.64
C LEU A 87 16.18 -0.83 -2.29
N ILE A 88 15.14 -0.45 -1.54
CA ILE A 88 15.30 0.09 -0.18
C ILE A 88 15.93 -0.96 0.74
N GLN A 89 15.50 -2.22 0.66
CA GLN A 89 16.13 -3.31 1.41
C GLN A 89 17.60 -3.50 1.04
N ALA A 90 17.94 -3.49 -0.26
CA ALA A 90 19.33 -3.57 -0.71
C ALA A 90 20.16 -2.39 -0.21
N GLN A 91 19.64 -1.16 -0.25
CA GLN A 91 20.33 0.03 0.26
C GLN A 91 20.59 -0.05 1.78
N ARG A 92 19.58 -0.49 2.55
CA ARG A 92 19.71 -0.67 4.00
C ARG A 92 20.77 -1.72 4.33
N ASP A 93 20.83 -2.81 3.57
CA ASP A 93 21.85 -3.83 3.76
C ASP A 93 23.24 -3.36 3.32
N PHE A 94 23.33 -2.63 2.19
CA PHE A 94 24.58 -2.07 1.68
C PHE A 94 25.24 -1.11 2.67
N PHE A 95 24.49 -0.12 3.17
CA PHE A 95 25.05 0.94 4.02
C PHE A 95 25.08 0.60 5.51
N GLY A 96 24.28 -0.37 5.96
CA GLY A 96 24.06 -0.61 7.39
C GLY A 96 24.00 -2.07 7.81
N ALA A 97 24.27 -3.03 6.90
CA ALA A 97 24.20 -4.47 7.19
C ALA A 97 22.88 -4.86 7.91
N HIS A 98 21.78 -4.26 7.47
CA HIS A 98 20.44 -4.44 8.04
C HIS A 98 19.74 -5.73 7.59
N THR A 99 20.37 -6.53 6.73
CA THR A 99 19.83 -7.76 6.16
C THR A 99 18.55 -7.58 5.34
N TYR A 100 18.23 -8.58 4.53
CA TYR A 100 17.00 -8.65 3.74
C TYR A 100 16.59 -10.10 3.50
N GLU A 101 15.37 -10.32 3.02
CA GLU A 101 14.86 -11.65 2.67
C GLU A 101 14.83 -11.83 1.14
N LEU A 102 14.99 -13.08 0.69
CA LEU A 102 14.79 -13.46 -0.70
C LEU A 102 13.34 -13.91 -0.92
N LEU A 103 12.79 -13.66 -2.11
CA LEU A 103 11.43 -14.10 -2.46
C LEU A 103 11.26 -15.61 -2.34
N ASP A 104 12.31 -16.38 -2.65
CA ASP A 104 12.32 -17.84 -2.61
C ASP A 104 12.62 -18.39 -1.21
N SER A 105 12.94 -17.54 -0.23
CA SER A 105 13.20 -17.96 1.15
C SER A 105 12.70 -16.92 2.17
N PRO A 106 11.38 -16.69 2.25
CA PRO A 106 10.80 -15.81 3.27
C PRO A 106 11.12 -16.32 4.69
N GLY A 107 11.39 -15.42 5.62
CA GLY A 107 11.79 -15.73 7.00
C GLY A 107 13.29 -15.90 7.19
N VAL A 108 14.09 -15.94 6.12
CA VAL A 108 15.55 -16.09 6.19
C VAL A 108 16.24 -14.77 5.87
N TRP A 109 16.93 -14.22 6.89
CA TRP A 109 17.64 -12.95 6.80
C TRP A 109 19.06 -13.14 6.24
N MET A 110 19.35 -12.45 5.14
CA MET A 110 20.63 -12.50 4.43
C MET A 110 21.32 -11.15 4.50
N HIS A 111 22.64 -11.16 4.73
CA HIS A 111 23.51 -10.00 4.52
C HIS A 111 24.43 -10.26 3.32
N THR A 112 24.56 -9.29 2.43
CA THR A 112 25.46 -9.38 1.27
C THR A 112 26.66 -8.46 1.44
N ASN A 113 27.87 -8.97 1.18
CA ASN A 113 29.05 -8.10 1.07
C ASN A 113 29.07 -7.42 -0.32
N TRP A 114 28.36 -6.30 -0.41
CA TRP A 114 28.14 -5.60 -1.68
C TRP A 114 29.40 -4.97 -2.29
N THR A 115 30.42 -4.66 -1.48
CA THR A 115 31.63 -3.97 -1.96
C THR A 115 32.75 -4.95 -2.36
N GLY A 116 32.64 -6.23 -1.97
CA GLY A 116 33.66 -7.25 -2.20
C GLY A 116 35.01 -7.01 -1.50
N LYS A 117 35.17 -5.87 -0.82
CA LYS A 117 36.41 -5.42 -0.15
C LYS A 117 36.19 -5.02 1.30
N GLY A 118 34.95 -4.81 1.72
CA GLY A 118 34.60 -4.61 3.13
C GLY A 118 34.73 -5.92 3.91
N GLY A 119 35.34 -5.85 5.10
CA GLY A 119 35.35 -6.98 6.04
C GLY A 119 33.93 -7.46 6.37
N ARG A 120 33.80 -8.65 6.96
CA ARG A 120 32.51 -9.23 7.36
C ARG A 120 31.92 -8.44 8.54
N VAL A 121 31.41 -7.23 8.29
CA VAL A 121 30.66 -6.41 9.26
C VAL A 121 29.26 -6.99 9.36
N THR A 122 29.05 -7.82 10.39
CA THR A 122 27.72 -8.31 10.76
C THR A 122 27.17 -7.44 11.89
N SER A 123 26.05 -6.77 11.66
CA SER A 123 25.21 -6.27 12.75
C SER A 123 24.56 -7.50 13.38
N ASN A 124 25.07 -8.00 14.51
CA ASN A 124 24.35 -9.01 15.25
C ASN A 124 23.05 -8.36 15.77
N ALA A 125 21.90 -8.99 15.50
CA ALA A 125 20.68 -8.64 16.19
C ALA A 125 20.89 -8.93 17.68
N TYR A 126 20.80 -7.89 18.52
CA TYR A 126 20.71 -8.09 19.96
C TYR A 126 19.38 -8.81 20.26
N ASN A 127 19.45 -10.10 20.56
CA ASN A 127 18.35 -10.76 21.27
C ASN A 127 18.41 -10.27 22.72
N ALA A 128 17.44 -9.43 23.10
CA ALA A 128 17.13 -9.13 24.49
C ALA A 128 16.24 -10.21 25.10
#